data_AF-D6MMN6-F1
#
_entry.id   AF-D6MMN6-F1
#
_cell.length_a   1.000
_cell.length_b   1.000
_cell.length_c   1.000
_cell.angle_alpha   90.00
_cell.angle_beta   90.00
_cell.angle_gamma   90.00
#
_symmetry.space_group_name_H-M   'P 1'
#
loop_
_entity.id
_entity.type
_entity.pdbx_description
1 polymer ?
#
loop_
_entity_poly.entity_id
_entity_poly.type
_entity_poly.pdbx_seq_one_letter_code
_entity_poly.pdbx_strand_id
1 'polypeptide(L)'
;MNCSKDESVYLRLYYWMGQTLQEECTWCVVDNNQYEEEFKGFLETVHTAECFLQEGFPSCEEFLYRSLPLWDGVSCRSQILRLVSWIPLSTFSEMKSQLCDPLAQLFFTSSLYFKCSVLESLKELLQNWLNWHVVQLDSESDSQFSSLNTTLSGLVNGVAELINFVGQISTAALHLEKNHTFLLYFILDFYETVCDMYLKYKLPLLIMPPAGVFYPALLSMDSVNLNQLCYIMYRYRTNLVAA
;
A
#
# COMPACT_ATOMS: atom_id res chain seq x y z
N MET A 1 -11.19 11.27 10.85
CA MET A 1 -11.78 12.19 11.87
C MET A 1 -12.08 13.52 11.18
N ASN A 2 -13.33 13.91 10.98
CA ASN A 2 -13.64 15.20 10.36
C ASN A 2 -13.59 16.34 11.40
N CYS A 3 -12.53 17.15 11.33
CA CYS A 3 -12.32 18.32 12.21
C CYS A 3 -13.36 19.45 12.00
N SER A 4 -14.21 19.37 10.96
CA SER A 4 -15.38 20.21 10.79
C SER A 4 -16.57 19.39 10.30
N LYS A 5 -17.79 19.73 10.78
CA LYS A 5 -19.05 19.12 10.31
C LYS A 5 -19.62 19.83 9.08
N ASP A 6 -18.86 20.76 8.50
CA ASP A 6 -19.31 21.58 7.38
C ASP A 6 -18.90 20.90 6.08
N GLU A 7 -19.86 20.23 5.45
CA GLU A 7 -19.67 19.55 4.16
C GLU A 7 -19.14 20.50 3.07
N SER A 8 -19.42 21.81 3.15
CA SER A 8 -18.95 22.77 2.15
C SER A 8 -17.42 22.95 2.18
N VAL A 9 -16.80 22.87 3.37
CA VAL A 9 -15.34 22.98 3.53
C VAL A 9 -14.67 21.74 2.96
N TYR A 10 -15.22 20.56 3.26
CA TYR A 10 -14.74 19.29 2.72
C TYR A 10 -14.82 19.25 1.19
N LEU A 11 -15.98 19.60 0.62
CA LEU A 11 -16.17 19.65 -0.84
C LEU A 11 -15.23 20.66 -1.50
N ARG A 12 -15.04 21.84 -0.89
CA ARG A 12 -14.11 22.84 -1.42
C ARG A 12 -12.68 22.33 -1.45
N LEU A 13 -12.22 21.65 -0.39
CA LEU A 13 -10.90 21.03 -0.36
C LEU A 13 -10.78 19.93 -1.43
N TYR A 14 -11.78 19.06 -1.52
CA TYR A 14 -11.82 17.97 -2.49
C TYR A 14 -11.70 18.48 -3.93
N TYR A 15 -12.52 19.46 -4.32
CA TYR A 15 -12.49 20.02 -5.68
C TYR A 15 -11.22 20.82 -5.94
N TRP A 16 -10.75 21.63 -4.98
CA TRP A 16 -9.51 22.38 -5.14
C TRP A 16 -8.32 21.45 -5.34
N MET A 17 -8.18 20.42 -4.50
CA MET A 17 -7.08 19.47 -4.60
C MET A 17 -7.17 18.61 -5.86
N GLY A 18 -8.37 18.18 -6.27
CA GLY A 18 -8.56 17.45 -7.52
C GLY A 18 -8.15 18.29 -8.74
N GLN A 19 -8.50 19.57 -8.75
CA GLN A 19 -8.07 20.50 -9.79
C GLN A 19 -6.56 20.71 -9.78
N THR A 20 -5.95 20.96 -8.61
CA THR A 20 -4.49 21.14 -8.50
C THR A 20 -3.73 19.90 -8.92
N LEU A 21 -4.16 18.71 -8.49
CA LEU A 21 -3.55 17.44 -8.92
C LEU A 21 -3.66 17.25 -10.44
N GLN A 22 -4.79 17.62 -11.05
CA GLN A 22 -4.96 17.49 -12.49
C GLN A 22 -4.14 18.51 -13.29
N GLU A 23 -4.07 19.75 -12.82
CA GLU A 23 -3.30 20.83 -13.48
C GLU A 23 -1.79 20.59 -13.39
N GLU A 24 -1.31 20.14 -12.23
CA GLU A 24 0.12 19.95 -11.97
C GLU A 24 0.64 18.56 -12.44
N CYS A 25 -0.25 17.56 -12.62
CA CYS A 25 0.16 16.18 -12.90
C CYS A 25 0.04 15.70 -14.36
N THR A 26 0.02 16.58 -15.35
CA THR A 26 0.17 16.11 -16.74
C THR A 26 1.63 15.76 -17.02
N TRP A 27 2.17 14.68 -16.44
CA TRP A 27 3.54 14.18 -16.68
C TRP A 27 4.62 15.27 -16.86
N CYS A 28 4.73 16.19 -15.92
CA CYS A 28 5.83 17.16 -15.81
C CYS A 28 6.27 17.80 -17.15
N VAL A 29 5.31 18.43 -17.85
CA VAL A 29 5.48 19.47 -18.90
C VAL A 29 6.89 19.53 -19.54
N VAL A 30 7.24 18.53 -20.35
CA VAL A 30 8.34 18.52 -21.34
C VAL A 30 9.47 19.53 -21.06
N ASP A 31 10.43 19.16 -20.19
CA ASP A 31 11.72 19.86 -19.96
C ASP A 31 11.78 21.06 -18.98
N ASN A 32 10.97 21.14 -17.91
CA ASN A 32 11.13 22.23 -16.94
C ASN A 32 11.20 21.78 -15.46
N ASN A 33 12.43 21.53 -14.98
CA ASN A 33 12.76 21.02 -13.63
C ASN A 33 12.11 21.78 -12.47
N GLN A 34 11.81 23.07 -12.63
CA GLN A 34 11.23 23.87 -11.56
C GLN A 34 9.80 23.44 -11.21
N TYR A 35 8.98 23.11 -12.22
CA TYR A 35 7.59 22.68 -12.00
C TYR A 35 7.53 21.30 -11.35
N GLU A 36 8.48 20.41 -11.67
CA GLU A 36 8.55 19.10 -11.00
C GLU A 36 8.86 19.24 -9.50
N GLU A 37 9.76 20.13 -9.11
CA GLU A 37 10.09 20.34 -7.69
C GLU A 37 8.94 21.01 -6.92
N GLU A 38 8.22 21.95 -7.54
CA GLU A 38 7.02 22.55 -6.94
C GLU A 38 5.92 21.49 -6.75
N PHE A 39 5.68 20.64 -7.75
CA PHE A 39 4.73 19.54 -7.65
C PHE A 39 5.14 18.50 -6.60
N LYS A 40 6.43 18.13 -6.52
CA LYS A 40 6.95 17.29 -5.42
C LYS A 40 6.67 17.91 -4.05
N GLY A 41 6.93 19.20 -3.89
CA GLY A 41 6.67 19.93 -2.65
C GLY A 41 5.18 19.92 -2.27
N PHE A 42 4.30 20.05 -3.26
CA PHE A 42 2.86 19.89 -3.06
C PHE A 42 2.50 18.47 -2.60
N LEU A 43 2.96 17.43 -3.30
CA LEU A 43 2.65 16.04 -2.93
C LEU A 43 3.21 15.66 -1.55
N GLU A 44 4.37 16.17 -1.16
CA GLU A 44 4.90 15.99 0.20
C GLU A 44 4.03 16.66 1.26
N THR A 45 3.48 17.84 0.96
CA THR A 45 2.54 18.52 1.85
C THR A 45 1.24 17.72 2.01
N VAL A 46 0.72 17.18 0.90
CA VAL A 46 -0.45 16.30 0.89
C VAL A 46 -0.19 15.04 1.72
N HIS A 47 0.92 14.34 1.46
CA HIS A 47 1.31 13.15 2.22
C HIS A 47 1.48 13.44 3.72
N THR A 48 2.07 14.58 4.07
CA THR A 48 2.21 15.00 5.48
C THR A 48 0.84 15.21 6.12
N ALA A 49 -0.11 15.77 5.38
CA ALA A 49 -1.49 15.93 5.85
C ALA A 49 -2.20 14.57 5.99
N GLU A 50 -2.05 13.64 5.04
CA GLU A 50 -2.60 12.27 5.15
C GLU A 50 -2.03 11.53 6.37
N CYS A 51 -0.71 11.62 6.60
CA CYS A 51 -0.07 11.08 7.79
C CYS A 51 -0.61 11.71 9.08
N PHE A 52 -0.83 13.02 9.09
CA PHE A 52 -1.36 13.71 10.27
C PHE A 52 -2.81 13.30 10.55
N LEU A 53 -3.63 13.16 9.51
CA LEU A 53 -5.04 12.80 9.61
C LEU A 53 -5.26 11.30 9.80
N GLN A 54 -4.25 10.48 9.48
CA GLN A 54 -4.34 9.02 9.40
C GLN A 54 -5.45 8.56 8.43
N GLU A 55 -5.62 9.31 7.34
CA GLU A 55 -6.69 9.14 6.35
C GLU A 55 -6.22 9.69 5.00
N GLY A 56 -6.40 8.90 3.94
CA GLY A 56 -6.08 9.33 2.57
C GLY A 56 -7.16 10.20 1.96
N PHE A 57 -6.79 11.04 1.01
CA PHE A 57 -7.77 11.92 0.37
C PHE A 57 -8.41 11.28 -0.89
N PRO A 58 -9.74 11.38 -1.08
CA PRO A 58 -10.40 10.83 -2.26
C PRO A 58 -9.93 11.46 -3.58
N SER A 59 -9.53 12.74 -3.58
CA SER A 59 -8.98 13.37 -4.79
C SER A 59 -7.64 12.74 -5.18
N CYS A 60 -6.84 12.26 -4.22
CA CYS A 60 -5.58 11.56 -4.47
C CYS A 60 -5.82 10.17 -5.04
N GLU A 61 -6.82 9.45 -4.53
CA GLU A 61 -7.24 8.16 -5.09
C GLU A 61 -7.69 8.30 -6.57
N GLU A 62 -8.62 9.23 -6.85
CA GLU A 62 -9.10 9.49 -8.21
C GLU A 62 -7.97 9.90 -9.16
N PHE A 63 -7.05 10.72 -8.65
CA PHE A 63 -5.85 11.13 -9.36
C PHE A 63 -4.94 9.93 -9.69
N LEU A 64 -4.66 9.04 -8.72
CA LEU A 64 -3.82 7.86 -8.93
C LEU A 64 -4.43 6.90 -9.94
N TYR A 65 -5.73 6.62 -9.86
CA TYR A 65 -6.43 5.75 -10.81
C TYR A 65 -6.38 6.27 -12.26
N ARG A 66 -6.33 7.59 -12.45
CA ARG A 66 -6.19 8.20 -13.78
C ARG A 66 -4.74 8.28 -14.25
N SER A 67 -3.80 8.52 -13.34
CA SER A 67 -2.40 8.83 -13.67
C SER A 67 -1.49 7.61 -13.74
N LEU A 68 -1.74 6.56 -12.95
CA LEU A 68 -0.87 5.38 -12.91
C LEU A 68 -0.75 4.59 -14.22
N PRO A 69 -1.84 4.36 -15.00
CA PRO A 69 -1.73 3.71 -16.31
C PRO A 69 -0.86 4.48 -17.31
N LEU A 70 -0.63 5.75 -17.00
CA LEU A 70 -0.03 6.77 -17.82
C LEU A 70 1.39 7.11 -17.32
N TRP A 71 1.74 6.74 -16.09
CA TRP A 71 2.99 7.11 -15.42
C TRP A 71 4.19 6.31 -15.91
N ASP A 72 5.37 6.94 -15.96
CA ASP A 72 6.62 6.34 -16.43
C ASP A 72 7.44 5.64 -15.32
N GLY A 73 7.04 5.78 -14.05
CA GLY A 73 7.73 5.23 -12.90
C GLY A 73 8.95 6.03 -12.43
N VAL A 74 9.22 7.21 -13.00
CA VAL A 74 10.41 8.02 -12.69
C VAL A 74 10.04 9.31 -11.97
N SER A 75 9.20 10.15 -12.59
CA SER A 75 8.83 11.45 -12.03
C SER A 75 8.08 11.30 -10.71
N CYS A 76 8.46 12.09 -9.71
CA CYS A 76 7.85 12.10 -8.38
C CYS A 76 7.70 10.70 -7.72
N ARG A 77 8.58 9.74 -8.05
CA ARG A 77 8.42 8.32 -7.65
C ARG A 77 8.16 8.11 -6.17
N SER A 78 8.96 8.73 -5.30
CA SER A 78 8.76 8.58 -3.85
C SER A 78 7.41 9.14 -3.40
N GLN A 79 6.99 10.27 -3.96
CA GLN A 79 5.74 10.93 -3.60
C GLN A 79 4.54 10.14 -4.09
N ILE A 80 4.55 9.67 -5.34
CA ILE A 80 3.46 8.86 -5.90
C ILE A 80 3.30 7.56 -5.13
N LEU A 81 4.40 6.85 -4.83
CA LEU A 81 4.34 5.61 -4.04
C LEU A 81 3.88 5.85 -2.60
N ARG A 82 4.18 7.01 -2.01
CA ARG A 82 3.62 7.42 -0.72
C ARG A 82 2.12 7.71 -0.78
N LEU A 83 1.62 8.34 -1.84
CA LEU A 83 0.18 8.51 -2.02
C LEU A 83 -0.52 7.16 -2.22
N VAL A 84 0.12 6.22 -2.93
CA VAL A 84 -0.38 4.84 -3.06
C VAL A 84 -0.55 4.17 -1.70
N SER A 85 0.31 4.46 -0.72
CA SER A 85 0.19 3.87 0.63
C SER A 85 -0.97 4.43 1.45
N TRP A 86 -1.65 5.49 0.99
CA TRP A 86 -2.83 6.07 1.66
C TRP A 86 -4.16 5.82 0.95
N ILE A 87 -4.17 5.06 -0.16
CA ILE A 87 -5.43 4.72 -0.86
C ILE A 87 -6.39 4.02 0.11
N PRO A 88 -7.64 4.49 0.26
CA PRO A 88 -8.62 3.86 1.13
C PRO A 88 -9.00 2.47 0.59
N LEU A 89 -9.48 1.60 1.48
CA LEU A 89 -9.97 0.30 1.06
C LEU A 89 -11.27 0.47 0.25
N SER A 90 -11.18 0.28 -1.06
CA SER A 90 -12.30 0.28 -2.00
C SER A 90 -12.67 -1.16 -2.40
N THR A 91 -13.61 -1.33 -3.34
CA THR A 91 -13.85 -2.67 -3.87
C THR A 91 -12.61 -3.14 -4.63
N PHE A 92 -12.06 -4.30 -4.26
CA PHE A 92 -10.79 -4.77 -4.85
C PHE A 92 -10.88 -4.94 -6.37
N SER A 93 -12.07 -5.20 -6.93
CA SER A 93 -12.25 -5.26 -8.38
C SER A 93 -11.87 -3.93 -9.07
N GLU A 94 -12.26 -2.79 -8.49
CA GLU A 94 -11.93 -1.46 -9.01
C GLU A 94 -10.45 -1.18 -8.81
N MET A 95 -9.96 -1.34 -7.57
CA MET A 95 -8.56 -1.18 -7.19
C MET A 95 -7.63 -2.03 -8.07
N LYS A 96 -8.02 -3.28 -8.37
CA LYS A 96 -7.19 -4.17 -9.19
C LYS A 96 -6.97 -3.59 -10.58
N SER A 97 -8.04 -3.20 -11.26
CA SER A 97 -7.97 -2.71 -12.64
C SER A 97 -7.32 -1.33 -12.76
N GLN A 98 -7.47 -0.47 -11.75
CA GLN A 98 -7.05 0.92 -11.79
C GLN A 98 -5.70 1.18 -11.11
N LEU A 99 -5.28 0.33 -10.17
CA LEU A 99 -4.04 0.47 -9.41
C LEU A 99 -3.13 -0.75 -9.56
N CYS A 100 -3.62 -1.95 -9.24
CA CYS A 100 -2.75 -3.14 -9.20
C CYS A 100 -2.19 -3.53 -10.56
N ASP A 101 -3.02 -3.54 -11.61
CA ASP A 101 -2.60 -3.94 -12.95
C ASP A 101 -1.58 -2.94 -13.55
N PRO A 102 -1.79 -1.60 -13.52
CA PRO A 102 -0.77 -0.63 -13.92
C PRO A 102 0.53 -0.73 -13.11
N LEU A 103 0.40 -0.88 -11.78
CA LEU A 103 1.56 -0.97 -10.89
C LEU A 103 2.36 -2.25 -11.16
N ALA A 104 1.70 -3.37 -11.45
CA ALA A 104 2.35 -4.62 -11.83
C ALA A 104 3.11 -4.49 -13.16
N GLN A 105 2.53 -3.80 -14.16
CA GLN A 105 3.20 -3.54 -15.42
C GLN A 105 4.51 -2.76 -15.20
N LEU A 106 4.44 -1.65 -14.47
CA LEU A 106 5.63 -0.86 -14.12
C LEU A 106 6.64 -1.68 -13.33
N PHE A 107 6.17 -2.39 -12.31
CA PHE A 107 6.98 -3.24 -11.44
C PHE A 107 7.81 -4.25 -12.24
N PHE A 108 7.23 -4.96 -13.21
CA PHE A 108 7.99 -5.95 -13.99
C PHE A 108 8.96 -5.34 -14.99
N THR A 109 8.66 -4.16 -15.54
CA THR A 109 9.52 -3.48 -16.52
C THR A 109 10.64 -2.64 -15.89
N SER A 110 10.53 -2.29 -14.60
CA SER A 110 11.45 -1.38 -13.94
C SER A 110 12.60 -2.07 -13.21
N SER A 111 13.55 -1.26 -12.72
CA SER A 111 14.73 -1.73 -11.97
C SER A 111 14.38 -2.48 -10.68
N LEU A 112 15.32 -3.29 -10.18
CA LEU A 112 15.22 -3.97 -8.89
C LEU A 112 14.91 -3.01 -7.72
N TYR A 113 15.50 -1.81 -7.72
CA TYR A 113 15.21 -0.80 -6.69
C TYR A 113 13.78 -0.28 -6.76
N PHE A 114 13.25 -0.06 -7.97
CA PHE A 114 11.85 0.33 -8.15
C PHE A 114 10.91 -0.77 -7.62
N LYS A 115 11.20 -2.04 -7.92
CA LYS A 115 10.46 -3.19 -7.39
C LYS A 115 10.41 -3.17 -5.86
N CYS A 116 11.55 -2.92 -5.21
CA CYS A 116 11.63 -2.84 -3.75
C CYS A 116 10.81 -1.66 -3.19
N SER A 117 10.89 -0.48 -3.81
CA SER A 117 10.08 0.68 -3.40
C SER A 117 8.57 0.45 -3.55
N VAL A 118 8.14 -0.29 -4.58
CA VAL A 118 6.73 -0.70 -4.72
C VAL A 118 6.33 -1.65 -3.60
N LEU A 119 7.15 -2.63 -3.26
CA LEU A 119 6.85 -3.55 -2.14
C LEU A 119 6.77 -2.83 -0.80
N GLU A 120 7.65 -1.85 -0.57
CA GLU A 120 7.63 -0.98 0.61
C GLU A 120 6.33 -0.15 0.67
N SER A 121 5.94 0.49 -0.43
CA SER A 121 4.66 1.22 -0.52
C SER A 121 3.44 0.33 -0.29
N LEU A 122 3.41 -0.88 -0.85
CA LEU A 122 2.33 -1.84 -0.62
C LEU A 122 2.31 -2.38 0.82
N LYS A 123 3.47 -2.48 1.48
CA LYS A 123 3.57 -2.79 2.91
C LYS A 123 2.97 -1.65 3.73
N GLU A 124 3.33 -0.40 3.45
CA GLU A 124 2.78 0.78 4.13
C GLU A 124 1.26 0.87 3.92
N LEU A 125 0.75 0.61 2.72
CA LEU A 125 -0.68 0.52 2.43
C LEU A 125 -1.39 -0.47 3.35
N LEU A 126 -0.86 -1.69 3.43
CA LEU A 126 -1.38 -2.72 4.32
C LEU A 126 -1.36 -2.25 5.78
N GLN A 127 -0.25 -1.65 6.23
CA GLN A 127 -0.14 -1.14 7.60
C GLN A 127 -1.18 -0.05 7.90
N ASN A 128 -1.40 0.88 6.96
CA ASN A 128 -2.38 1.95 7.11
C ASN A 128 -3.81 1.39 7.20
N TRP A 129 -4.17 0.42 6.38
CA TRP A 129 -5.47 -0.27 6.48
C TRP A 129 -5.65 -0.99 7.83
N LEU A 130 -4.62 -1.67 8.31
CA LEU A 130 -4.64 -2.39 9.58
C LEU A 130 -4.71 -1.43 10.78
N ASN A 131 -3.97 -0.31 10.74
CA ASN A 131 -4.00 0.72 11.77
C ASN A 131 -5.38 1.40 11.82
N TRP A 132 -5.94 1.74 10.65
CA TRP A 132 -7.28 2.32 10.55
C TRP A 132 -8.34 1.40 11.18
N HIS A 133 -8.26 0.09 10.93
CA HIS A 133 -9.14 -0.89 11.57
C HIS A 133 -9.04 -0.90 13.09
N VAL A 134 -7.82 -0.83 13.66
CA VAL A 134 -7.64 -0.79 15.12
C VAL A 134 -8.25 0.48 15.72
N VAL A 135 -8.06 1.63 15.08
CA VAL A 135 -8.68 2.89 15.52
C VAL A 135 -10.22 2.80 15.48
N GLN A 136 -10.77 2.12 14.47
CA GLN A 136 -12.22 1.89 14.38
C GLN A 136 -12.72 1.00 15.52
N LEU A 137 -12.05 -0.11 15.81
CA LEU A 137 -12.41 -1.00 16.92
C LEU A 137 -12.40 -0.29 18.28
N ASP A 138 -11.45 0.62 18.51
CA ASP A 138 -11.36 1.37 19.77
C ASP A 138 -12.48 2.44 19.88
N SER A 139 -12.91 3.01 18.74
CA SER A 139 -13.95 4.05 18.67
C SER A 139 -15.39 3.55 18.62
N GLU A 140 -15.63 2.26 18.31
CA GLU A 140 -16.96 1.63 18.43
C GLU A 140 -17.50 1.59 19.88
N SER A 141 -16.69 1.97 20.87
CA SER A 141 -17.14 2.23 22.24
C SER A 141 -17.92 3.55 22.40
N ASP A 142 -17.79 4.50 21.47
CA ASP A 142 -18.45 5.82 21.50
C ASP A 142 -18.78 6.32 20.07
N SER A 143 -20.06 6.18 19.67
CA SER A 143 -20.77 6.93 18.60
C SER A 143 -21.04 6.27 17.22
N GLN A 144 -22.30 6.43 16.80
CA GLN A 144 -22.98 5.90 15.61
C GLN A 144 -22.66 6.66 14.30
N PHE A 145 -21.39 6.91 13.99
CA PHE A 145 -21.01 7.55 12.71
C PHE A 145 -20.01 6.68 11.93
N SER A 146 -20.41 5.46 11.58
CA SER A 146 -19.71 4.64 10.58
C SER A 146 -20.13 5.08 9.18
N SER A 147 -19.65 6.24 8.72
CA SER A 147 -19.79 6.62 7.31
C SER A 147 -18.72 5.88 6.48
N LEU A 148 -19.02 4.63 6.18
CA LEU A 148 -18.71 3.82 4.99
C LEU A 148 -18.72 2.34 5.41
N ASN A 149 -19.54 1.56 4.73
CA ASN A 149 -19.93 0.18 5.03
C ASN A 149 -18.80 -0.85 4.83
N THR A 150 -17.61 -0.63 5.37
CA THR A 150 -16.56 -1.65 5.36
C THR A 150 -16.82 -2.59 6.52
N THR A 151 -17.67 -3.59 6.28
CA THR A 151 -17.82 -4.71 7.24
C THR A 151 -16.46 -5.35 7.47
N LEU A 152 -16.22 -5.94 8.65
CA LEU A 152 -15.02 -6.73 8.93
C LEU A 152 -14.72 -7.74 7.80
N SER A 153 -15.77 -8.34 7.22
CA SER A 153 -15.64 -9.23 6.07
C SER A 153 -15.10 -8.54 4.82
N GLY A 154 -15.49 -7.30 4.54
CA GLY A 154 -14.96 -6.50 3.43
C GLY A 154 -13.47 -6.17 3.61
N LEU A 155 -13.08 -5.78 4.83
CA LEU A 155 -11.68 -5.55 5.18
C LEU A 155 -10.83 -6.83 5.03
N VAL A 156 -11.29 -7.94 5.61
CA VAL A 156 -10.60 -9.24 5.51
C VAL A 156 -10.41 -9.65 4.04
N ASN A 157 -11.45 -9.49 3.21
CA ASN A 157 -11.38 -9.83 1.79
C ASN A 157 -10.38 -8.92 1.05
N GLY A 158 -10.47 -7.60 1.20
CA GLY A 158 -9.57 -6.66 0.53
C GLY A 158 -8.10 -6.85 0.95
N VAL A 159 -7.85 -7.09 2.24
CA VAL A 159 -6.51 -7.41 2.75
C VAL A 159 -6.00 -8.74 2.17
N ALA A 160 -6.83 -9.78 2.16
CA ALA A 160 -6.44 -11.09 1.60
C ALA A 160 -6.12 -10.98 0.09
N GLU A 161 -6.90 -10.20 -0.65
CA GLU A 161 -6.70 -9.96 -2.08
C GLU A 161 -5.43 -9.15 -2.36
N LEU A 162 -5.13 -8.11 -1.55
CA LEU A 162 -3.85 -7.39 -1.62
C LEU A 162 -2.66 -8.32 -1.36
N ILE A 163 -2.74 -9.16 -0.33
CA ILE A 163 -1.66 -10.13 -0.01
C ILE A 163 -1.47 -11.13 -1.16
N ASN A 164 -2.57 -11.61 -1.76
CA ASN A 164 -2.50 -12.49 -2.91
C ASN A 164 -1.86 -11.80 -4.12
N PHE A 165 -2.22 -10.55 -4.40
CA PHE A 165 -1.58 -9.75 -5.45
C PHE A 165 -0.08 -9.59 -5.21
N VAL A 166 0.32 -9.17 -4.01
CA VAL A 166 1.74 -9.03 -3.62
C VAL A 166 2.47 -10.36 -3.75
N GLY A 167 1.86 -11.47 -3.34
CA GLY A 167 2.41 -12.82 -3.49
C GLY A 167 2.64 -13.23 -4.95
N GLN A 168 1.71 -12.89 -5.85
CA GLN A 168 1.83 -13.16 -7.29
C GLN A 168 2.98 -12.35 -7.91
N ILE A 169 3.02 -11.03 -7.68
CA ILE A 169 4.09 -10.20 -8.25
C ILE A 169 5.45 -10.57 -7.66
N SER A 170 5.52 -10.89 -6.37
CA SER A 170 6.75 -11.29 -5.68
C SER A 170 7.32 -12.61 -6.22
N THR A 171 6.47 -13.60 -6.45
CA THR A 171 6.87 -14.89 -7.03
C THR A 171 7.46 -14.71 -8.42
N ALA A 172 6.80 -13.92 -9.27
CA ALA A 172 7.29 -13.62 -10.61
C ALA A 172 8.58 -12.77 -10.57
N ALA A 173 8.66 -11.78 -9.67
CA ALA A 173 9.83 -10.91 -9.51
C ALA A 173 11.08 -11.70 -9.12
N LEU A 174 10.97 -12.58 -8.13
CA LEU A 174 12.09 -13.42 -7.68
C LEU A 174 12.60 -14.30 -8.81
N HIS A 175 11.69 -14.86 -9.62
CA HIS A 175 12.08 -15.64 -10.78
C HIS A 175 12.84 -14.80 -11.82
N LEU A 176 12.33 -13.61 -12.15
CA LEU A 176 12.95 -12.68 -13.11
C LEU A 176 14.33 -12.19 -12.63
N GLU A 177 14.46 -11.91 -11.34
CA GLU A 177 15.69 -11.39 -10.71
C GLU A 177 16.60 -12.51 -10.16
N LYS A 178 16.36 -13.78 -10.56
CA LYS A 178 17.19 -14.94 -10.19
C LYS A 178 17.39 -15.11 -8.67
N ASN A 179 16.32 -14.93 -7.90
CA ASN A 179 16.30 -15.01 -6.44
C ASN A 179 17.26 -14.03 -5.75
N HIS A 180 17.33 -12.79 -6.25
CA HIS A 180 18.15 -11.74 -5.66
C HIS A 180 17.81 -11.52 -4.17
N THR A 181 18.81 -11.62 -3.29
CA THR A 181 18.63 -11.58 -1.82
C THR A 181 18.06 -10.26 -1.31
N PHE A 182 18.43 -9.14 -1.94
CA PHE A 182 17.87 -7.82 -1.59
C PHE A 182 16.37 -7.73 -1.87
N LEU A 183 15.90 -8.23 -3.01
CA LEU A 183 14.47 -8.24 -3.33
C LEU A 183 13.72 -9.17 -2.36
N LEU A 184 14.31 -10.33 -2.07
CA LEU A 184 13.75 -11.28 -1.11
C LEU A 184 13.55 -10.65 0.27
N TYR A 185 14.48 -9.82 0.73
CA TYR A 185 14.37 -9.11 2.00
C TYR A 185 13.11 -8.25 2.07
N PHE A 186 12.84 -7.43 1.03
CA PHE A 186 11.64 -6.58 0.98
C PHE A 186 10.35 -7.40 0.89
N ILE A 187 10.38 -8.53 0.20
CA ILE A 187 9.23 -9.45 0.15
C ILE A 187 8.96 -10.02 1.54
N LEU A 188 9.99 -10.52 2.24
CA LEU A 188 9.84 -11.07 3.58
C LEU A 188 9.41 -10.01 4.59
N ASP A 189 9.94 -8.80 4.49
CA ASP A 189 9.55 -7.64 5.31
C ASP A 189 8.05 -7.29 5.17
N PHE A 190 7.47 -7.42 3.97
CA PHE A 190 6.02 -7.37 3.79
C PHE A 190 5.30 -8.49 4.57
N TYR A 191 5.78 -9.74 4.47
CA TYR A 191 5.18 -10.88 5.17
C TYR A 191 5.39 -10.87 6.70
N GLU A 192 6.40 -10.17 7.21
CA GLU A 192 6.52 -9.90 8.65
C GLU A 192 5.32 -9.06 9.15
N THR A 193 4.86 -8.10 8.35
CA THR A 193 3.64 -7.35 8.68
C THR A 193 2.40 -8.24 8.59
N VAL A 194 2.31 -9.09 7.56
CA VAL A 194 1.20 -10.06 7.40
C VAL A 194 1.11 -11.02 8.59
N CYS A 195 2.24 -11.51 9.10
CA CYS A 195 2.23 -12.46 10.22
C CYS A 195 1.79 -11.84 11.56
N ASP A 196 1.81 -10.51 11.69
CA ASP A 196 1.33 -9.80 12.87
C ASP A 196 -0.20 -9.56 12.88
N MET A 197 -0.88 -9.67 11.74
CA MET A 197 -2.31 -9.31 11.59
C MET A 197 -3.24 -9.95 12.61
N TYR A 198 -3.08 -11.25 12.88
CA TYR A 198 -3.99 -12.00 13.75
C TYR A 198 -3.99 -11.52 15.20
N LEU A 199 -2.82 -11.50 15.84
CA LEU A 199 -2.70 -11.14 17.25
C LEU A 199 -2.65 -9.62 17.47
N LYS A 200 -1.90 -8.89 16.63
CA LYS A 200 -1.67 -7.46 16.83
C LYS A 200 -2.86 -6.61 16.39
N TYR A 201 -3.47 -6.96 15.26
CA TYR A 201 -4.55 -6.19 14.64
C TYR A 201 -5.94 -6.84 14.80
N LYS A 202 -6.03 -7.98 15.51
CA LYS A 202 -7.26 -8.75 15.76
C LYS A 202 -8.02 -9.11 14.47
N LEU A 203 -7.30 -9.20 13.35
CA LEU A 203 -7.89 -9.55 12.06
C LEU A 203 -7.76 -11.07 11.86
N PRO A 204 -8.86 -11.83 11.72
CA PRO A 204 -8.83 -13.30 11.69
C PRO A 204 -8.34 -13.84 10.34
N LEU A 205 -7.12 -13.46 9.94
CA LEU A 205 -6.51 -13.79 8.66
C LEU A 205 -5.09 -14.35 8.88
N LEU A 206 -4.85 -15.53 8.33
CA LEU A 206 -3.58 -16.25 8.44
C LEU A 206 -3.09 -16.66 7.05
N ILE A 207 -2.14 -15.91 6.50
CA ILE A 207 -1.58 -16.16 5.18
C ILE A 207 -0.07 -16.30 5.29
N MET A 208 0.48 -17.36 4.69
CA MET A 208 1.92 -17.58 4.55
C MET A 208 2.42 -17.06 3.21
N PRO A 209 3.74 -16.75 3.08
CA PRO A 209 4.33 -16.48 1.79
C PRO A 209 4.03 -17.61 0.78
N PRO A 210 3.75 -17.30 -0.49
CA PRO A 210 3.51 -18.32 -1.50
C PRO A 210 4.74 -19.20 -1.68
N ALA A 211 4.56 -20.41 -2.20
CA ALA A 211 5.65 -21.37 -2.42
C ALA A 211 6.84 -20.77 -3.21
N GLY A 212 6.55 -19.91 -4.19
CA GLY A 212 7.56 -19.23 -5.00
C GLY A 212 8.40 -18.18 -4.26
N VAL A 213 8.03 -17.81 -3.04
CA VAL A 213 8.81 -16.97 -2.12
C VAL A 213 9.37 -17.81 -0.97
N PHE A 214 8.55 -18.69 -0.41
CA PHE A 214 8.89 -19.50 0.76
C PHE A 214 10.10 -20.40 0.51
N TYR A 215 10.11 -21.17 -0.58
CA TYR A 215 11.22 -22.10 -0.84
C TYR A 215 12.53 -21.40 -1.19
N PRO A 216 12.56 -20.34 -2.02
CA PRO A 216 13.77 -19.55 -2.21
C PRO A 216 14.31 -18.93 -0.92
N ALA A 217 13.44 -18.48 -0.01
CA ALA A 217 13.86 -17.98 1.29
C ALA A 217 14.45 -19.08 2.19
N LEU A 218 13.80 -20.24 2.24
CA LEU A 218 14.25 -21.38 3.07
C LEU A 218 15.61 -21.93 2.61
N LEU A 219 15.85 -21.91 1.30
CA LEU A 219 17.08 -22.40 0.68
C LEU A 219 18.11 -21.28 0.43
N SER A 220 17.83 -20.06 0.90
CA SER A 220 18.76 -18.94 0.77
C SER A 220 20.02 -19.18 1.60
N MET A 221 21.18 -18.83 1.04
CA MET A 221 22.45 -18.84 1.76
C MET A 221 22.65 -17.56 2.59
N ASP A 222 21.75 -16.58 2.45
CA ASP A 222 21.78 -15.35 3.22
C ASP A 222 21.08 -15.53 4.57
N SER A 223 21.84 -15.32 5.65
CA SER A 223 21.34 -15.53 7.01
C SER A 223 20.24 -14.55 7.42
N VAL A 224 20.22 -13.35 6.84
CA VAL A 224 19.20 -12.33 7.16
C VAL A 224 17.85 -12.80 6.66
N ASN A 225 17.74 -13.14 5.37
CA ASN A 225 16.51 -13.66 4.77
C ASN A 225 16.03 -14.95 5.46
N LEU A 226 16.95 -15.87 5.77
CA LEU A 226 16.58 -17.11 6.48
C LEU A 226 16.05 -16.81 7.89
N ASN A 227 16.66 -15.86 8.60
CA ASN A 227 16.20 -15.44 9.93
C ASN A 227 14.80 -14.80 9.88
N GLN A 228 14.54 -13.93 8.89
CA GLN A 228 13.22 -13.34 8.69
C GLN A 228 12.15 -14.41 8.41
N LEU A 229 12.46 -15.39 7.55
CA LEU A 229 11.56 -16.51 7.30
C LEU A 229 11.29 -17.32 8.58
N CYS A 230 12.33 -17.62 9.36
CA CYS A 230 12.17 -18.33 10.63
C CYS A 230 11.27 -17.55 11.61
N TYR A 231 11.41 -16.23 11.67
CA TYR A 231 10.55 -15.37 12.47
C TYR A 231 9.09 -15.43 11.99
N ILE A 232 8.84 -15.31 10.69
CA ILE A 232 7.49 -15.43 10.10
C ILE A 232 6.87 -16.79 10.44
N MET A 233 7.61 -17.89 10.29
CA MET A 233 7.15 -19.25 10.62
C MET A 233 6.82 -19.41 12.11
N TYR A 234 7.66 -18.84 12.98
CA TYR A 234 7.40 -18.82 14.42
C TYR A 234 6.12 -18.07 14.75
N ARG A 235 5.95 -16.86 14.20
CA ARG A 235 4.74 -16.04 14.42
C ARG A 235 3.48 -16.71 13.88
N TYR A 236 3.57 -17.33 12.71
CA TYR A 236 2.47 -18.11 12.15
C TYR A 236 2.03 -19.24 13.08
N ARG A 237 2.99 -20.00 13.63
CA ARG A 237 2.69 -21.03 14.64
C ARG A 237 2.03 -20.42 15.89
N THR A 238 2.54 -19.30 16.41
CA THR A 238 1.93 -18.67 17.59
C THR A 238 0.50 -18.24 17.34
N ASN A 239 0.20 -17.74 16.15
CA ASN A 239 -1.16 -17.33 15.80
C ASN A 239 -2.09 -18.53 15.65
N LEU A 240 -1.63 -19.64 15.05
CA LEU A 240 -2.40 -20.87 14.93
C LEU A 240 -2.74 -21.50 16.29
N VAL A 241 -1.85 -21.38 17.27
CA VAL A 241 -2.11 -21.89 18.64
C VAL A 241 -3.11 -21.01 19.40
N ALA A 242 -3.20 -19.73 19.03
CA ALA A 242 -4.11 -18.77 19.64
C ALA A 242 -5.51 -18.73 18.99
N ALA A 243 -5.69 -19.36 17.83
CA ALA A 243 -6.96 -19.52 17.11
C ALA A 243 -7.74 -20.73 17.60
#